data_AF-A0A1A7W9K0-F1
#
_entry.id   AF-A0A1A7W9K0-F1
#
_cell.length_a   1.000
_cell.length_b   1.000
_cell.length_c   1.000
_cell.angle_alpha   90.00
_cell.angle_beta   90.00
_cell.angle_gamma   90.00
#
_symmetry.space_group_name_H-M   'P 1'
#
loop_
_entity.id
_entity.type
_entity.pdbx_description
1 polymer ?
#
loop_
_entity_poly.entity_id
_entity_poly.type
_entity_poly.pdbx_seq_one_letter_code
_entity_poly.pdbx_strand_id
1 'polypeptide(L)'
;MVDVSKWPLLSVLSTQEQAAVRQACIFGTSANEAIYITHANEVFAFGLNCSGCLGTGDSVSLIVPKKLDFLRGKKVVSLSYGSGPHVLLATEDGQLFAWGHNGYSQLGNSTTNTGLSPVLITNNLQTKKVTEVACGSHHSLALTQDGDVFAWGYNNCGQVGSGSTANQPYPRKVTGCLQGKAAVGITCGQTSSLALIDNGEVYGWGYNGNGQVGVGNNGNQLSPCRLSTLQGLCIQQIVAGYAHCLALTDEGLMYAWGANTYGQLGTRNKSNHLSPVQITVDKERVVEVAACHSTHTSAAKTQSGKVFMWGQCRGQSIVLPHLTHFTITDDVFACFATPSVMWRLLSVEQDDFMTASEALRKEFDSPETSDLKFSVDGKCIHVHKAILKIRCEHFRSMFRSQWTEDQQDVIEIGQFSYPVYRSFLQFLYTDAVELPPEDAIGLLDLAT
;
A
#
# COMPACT_ATOMS: atom_id res chain seq x y z
N MET A 1 -1.25 -2.90 -12.39
CA MET A 1 -1.24 -1.42 -12.41
C MET A 1 -2.34 -0.90 -11.49
N VAL A 2 -2.03 0.10 -10.66
CA VAL A 2 -2.99 0.74 -9.75
C VAL A 2 -3.96 1.61 -10.57
N ASP A 3 -5.25 1.41 -10.40
CA ASP A 3 -6.29 2.20 -11.07
C ASP A 3 -6.91 3.19 -10.10
N VAL A 4 -6.55 4.47 -10.24
CA VAL A 4 -7.07 5.56 -9.40
C VAL A 4 -8.56 5.81 -9.60
N SER A 5 -9.13 5.44 -10.75
CA SER A 5 -10.55 5.69 -11.06
C SER A 5 -11.50 4.87 -10.19
N LYS A 6 -11.01 3.79 -9.54
CA LYS A 6 -11.76 3.01 -8.55
C LYS A 6 -12.12 3.80 -7.30
N TRP A 7 -11.42 4.91 -7.05
CA TRP A 7 -11.72 5.81 -5.94
C TRP A 7 -12.77 6.82 -6.39
N PRO A 8 -13.96 6.88 -5.76
CA PRO A 8 -15.08 7.69 -6.24
C PRO A 8 -14.71 9.15 -6.49
N LEU A 9 -13.92 9.78 -5.62
CA LEU A 9 -13.54 11.19 -5.79
C LEU A 9 -12.49 11.39 -6.90
N LEU A 10 -11.65 10.41 -7.23
CA LEU A 10 -10.70 10.54 -8.34
C LEU A 10 -11.35 10.25 -9.70
N SER A 11 -12.50 9.54 -9.70
CA SER A 11 -13.24 9.25 -10.92
C SER A 11 -13.80 10.48 -11.65
N VAL A 12 -13.93 11.63 -10.96
CA VAL A 12 -14.36 12.90 -11.58
C VAL A 12 -13.26 13.62 -12.35
N LEU A 13 -12.00 13.21 -12.19
CA LEU A 13 -10.87 13.76 -12.96
C LEU A 13 -10.95 13.31 -14.41
N SER A 14 -10.52 14.16 -15.34
CA SER A 14 -10.35 13.76 -16.75
C SER A 14 -9.28 12.68 -16.90
N THR A 15 -9.31 11.91 -18.00
CA THR A 15 -8.30 10.87 -18.27
C THR A 15 -6.87 11.42 -18.26
N GLN A 16 -6.67 12.65 -18.72
CA GLN A 16 -5.36 13.32 -18.70
C GLN A 16 -4.91 13.65 -17.27
N GLU A 17 -5.83 14.14 -16.42
CA GLU A 17 -5.53 14.41 -15.01
C GLU A 17 -5.26 13.12 -14.24
N GLN A 18 -6.06 12.06 -14.46
CA GLN A 18 -5.84 10.75 -13.87
C GLN A 18 -4.47 10.19 -14.25
N ALA A 19 -4.07 10.30 -15.53
CA ALA A 19 -2.76 9.87 -16.00
C ALA A 19 -1.60 10.71 -15.44
N ALA A 20 -1.87 11.92 -14.95
CA ALA A 20 -0.86 12.75 -14.31
C ALA A 20 -0.67 12.40 -12.82
N VAL A 21 -1.60 11.67 -12.19
CA VAL A 21 -1.54 11.30 -10.77
C VAL A 21 -0.42 10.28 -10.54
N ARG A 22 0.60 10.70 -9.77
CA ARG A 22 1.67 9.83 -9.28
C ARG A 22 1.35 9.26 -7.91
N GLN A 23 0.76 10.06 -7.03
CA GLN A 23 0.32 9.61 -5.71
C GLN A 23 -1.02 10.22 -5.35
N ALA A 24 -1.81 9.54 -4.53
CA ALA A 24 -3.10 10.04 -4.06
C ALA A 24 -3.41 9.61 -2.63
N CYS A 25 -4.25 10.40 -1.97
CA CYS A 25 -4.82 10.11 -0.66
C CYS A 25 -6.29 10.55 -0.67
N ILE A 26 -7.20 9.58 -0.55
CA ILE A 26 -8.62 9.82 -0.25
C ILE A 26 -8.84 9.64 1.25
N PHE A 27 -9.48 10.61 1.86
CA PHE A 27 -9.62 10.68 3.31
C PHE A 27 -10.94 11.31 3.75
N GLY A 28 -11.09 11.41 5.07
CA GLY A 28 -12.25 12.01 5.73
C GLY A 28 -13.38 11.03 6.04
N THR A 29 -14.31 11.47 6.89
CA THR A 29 -15.36 10.61 7.48
C THR A 29 -16.28 9.98 6.43
N SER A 30 -16.41 10.62 5.27
CA SER A 30 -17.25 10.16 4.17
C SER A 30 -16.46 9.85 2.91
N ALA A 31 -15.12 9.78 2.98
CA ALA A 31 -14.24 9.63 1.82
C ALA A 31 -14.44 10.71 0.73
N ASN A 32 -14.68 11.94 1.14
CA ASN A 32 -15.04 13.03 0.24
C ASN A 32 -13.95 14.09 0.12
N GLU A 33 -12.74 13.79 0.61
CA GLU A 33 -11.60 14.68 0.59
C GLU A 33 -10.43 13.99 -0.12
N ALA A 34 -9.80 14.69 -1.07
CA ALA A 34 -8.68 14.17 -1.84
C ALA A 34 -7.51 15.13 -1.83
N ILE A 35 -6.32 14.57 -1.67
CA ILE A 35 -5.06 15.20 -2.05
C ILE A 35 -4.36 14.27 -3.03
N TYR A 36 -3.91 14.78 -4.17
CA TYR A 36 -3.09 14.02 -5.10
C TYR A 36 -1.86 14.81 -5.53
N ILE A 37 -0.83 14.08 -5.94
CA ILE A 37 0.47 14.59 -6.34
C ILE A 37 0.75 14.11 -7.76
N THR A 38 1.13 15.03 -8.64
CA THR A 38 1.42 14.70 -10.03
C THR A 38 2.85 14.16 -10.23
N HIS A 39 3.15 13.62 -11.41
CA HIS A 39 4.53 13.29 -11.80
C HIS A 39 5.47 14.51 -11.78
N ALA A 40 4.94 15.72 -11.93
CA ALA A 40 5.67 16.98 -11.80
C ALA A 40 5.85 17.45 -10.33
N ASN A 41 5.45 16.63 -9.34
CA ASN A 41 5.44 16.97 -7.91
C ASN A 41 4.56 18.18 -7.57
N GLU A 42 3.50 18.42 -8.36
CA GLU A 42 2.49 19.42 -8.02
C GLU A 42 1.44 18.78 -7.13
N VAL A 43 1.06 19.47 -6.05
CA VAL A 43 0.08 18.99 -5.09
C VAL A 43 -1.26 19.67 -5.34
N PHE A 44 -2.30 18.88 -5.48
CA PHE A 44 -3.67 19.34 -5.68
C PHE A 44 -4.58 18.80 -4.59
N ALA A 45 -5.57 19.58 -4.20
CA ALA A 45 -6.61 19.20 -3.26
C ALA A 45 -8.00 19.55 -3.79
N PHE A 46 -8.98 18.70 -3.49
CA PHE A 46 -10.39 18.94 -3.77
C PHE A 46 -11.28 18.03 -2.93
N GLY A 47 -12.58 18.30 -2.95
CA GLY A 47 -13.58 17.62 -2.18
C GLY A 47 -14.26 18.53 -1.14
N LEU A 48 -14.76 17.90 -0.07
CA LEU A 48 -15.35 18.58 1.08
C LEU A 48 -14.25 19.29 1.89
N ASN A 49 -14.54 20.50 2.37
CA ASN A 49 -13.58 21.28 3.16
C ASN A 49 -14.17 21.67 4.53
N CYS A 50 -14.63 20.68 5.30
CA CYS A 50 -15.38 20.90 6.54
C CYS A 50 -14.55 21.48 7.69
N SER A 51 -13.21 21.42 7.61
CA SER A 51 -12.31 21.87 8.68
C SER A 51 -11.04 22.53 8.15
N GLY A 52 -11.08 23.13 6.96
CA GLY A 52 -9.86 23.64 6.31
C GLY A 52 -8.90 22.53 5.85
N CYS A 53 -9.39 21.29 5.79
CA CYS A 53 -8.59 20.08 5.54
C CYS A 53 -8.03 19.99 4.12
N LEU A 54 -8.54 20.79 3.18
CA LEU A 54 -7.95 20.92 1.84
C LEU A 54 -6.73 21.84 1.81
N GLY A 55 -6.50 22.67 2.84
CA GLY A 55 -5.34 23.56 2.91
C GLY A 55 -5.36 24.70 1.89
N THR A 56 -6.54 25.08 1.40
CA THR A 56 -6.73 26.02 0.29
C THR A 56 -6.72 27.50 0.70
N GLY A 57 -6.56 27.80 2.00
CA GLY A 57 -6.64 29.14 2.60
C GLY A 57 -8.04 29.58 2.98
N ASP A 58 -9.03 28.71 2.81
CA ASP A 58 -10.45 28.96 3.05
C ASP A 58 -11.14 27.68 3.53
N SER A 59 -12.44 27.77 3.84
CA SER A 59 -13.29 26.61 4.18
C SER A 59 -14.22 26.21 3.03
N VAL A 60 -13.89 26.59 1.79
CA VAL A 60 -14.75 26.34 0.63
C VAL A 60 -14.47 24.94 0.10
N SER A 61 -15.54 24.17 -0.13
CA SER A 61 -15.45 22.85 -0.76
C SER A 61 -15.34 23.00 -2.28
N LEU A 62 -14.57 22.12 -2.91
CA LEU A 62 -14.19 22.24 -4.32
C LEU A 62 -14.48 20.93 -5.04
N ILE A 63 -15.17 20.96 -6.17
CA ILE A 63 -15.30 19.77 -7.03
C ILE A 63 -14.18 19.68 -8.07
N VAL A 64 -13.54 20.82 -8.35
CA VAL A 64 -12.41 20.93 -9.28
C VAL A 64 -11.11 20.99 -8.47
N PRO A 65 -10.07 20.22 -8.84
CA PRO A 65 -8.75 20.30 -8.23
C PRO A 65 -8.19 21.72 -8.14
N LYS A 66 -7.82 22.14 -6.93
CA LYS A 66 -7.07 23.37 -6.69
C LYS A 66 -5.63 23.03 -6.32
N LYS A 67 -4.70 23.64 -7.04
CA LYS A 67 -3.27 23.51 -6.77
C LYS A 67 -2.91 24.18 -5.43
N LEU A 68 -2.08 23.51 -4.64
CA LEU A 68 -1.54 24.03 -3.38
C LEU A 68 -0.17 24.67 -3.64
N ASP A 69 -0.16 25.92 -4.11
CA ASP A 69 1.07 26.61 -4.52
C ASP A 69 2.11 26.78 -3.41
N PHE A 70 1.70 26.73 -2.15
CA PHE A 70 2.61 26.76 -1.00
C PHE A 70 3.57 25.56 -0.96
N LEU A 71 3.15 24.41 -1.53
CA LEU A 71 3.99 23.20 -1.64
C LEU A 71 4.78 23.15 -2.95
N ARG A 72 4.84 24.25 -3.72
CA ARG A 72 5.57 24.29 -4.99
C ARG A 72 7.05 23.98 -4.79
N GLY A 73 7.55 23.04 -5.60
CA GLY A 73 8.96 22.60 -5.54
C GLY A 73 9.27 21.69 -4.36
N LYS A 74 8.27 21.27 -3.59
CA LYS A 74 8.42 20.29 -2.51
C LYS A 74 8.04 18.91 -3.00
N LYS A 75 8.94 17.95 -2.83
CA LYS A 75 8.67 16.54 -3.10
C LYS A 75 8.08 15.90 -1.84
N VAL A 76 6.81 15.50 -1.91
CA VAL A 76 6.11 14.82 -0.81
C VAL A 76 6.61 13.38 -0.69
N VAL A 77 6.90 12.93 0.52
CA VAL A 77 7.34 11.56 0.81
C VAL A 77 6.39 10.81 1.75
N SER A 78 5.65 11.53 2.60
CA SER A 78 4.67 10.92 3.50
C SER A 78 3.50 11.88 3.71
N LEU A 79 2.29 11.34 3.79
CA LEU A 79 1.06 12.09 4.05
C LEU A 79 0.16 11.21 4.91
N SER A 80 -0.38 11.78 5.98
CA SER A 80 -1.34 11.13 6.86
C SER A 80 -2.44 12.11 7.26
N TYR A 81 -3.60 11.59 7.62
CA TYR A 81 -4.77 12.38 8.02
C TYR A 81 -5.45 11.78 9.24
N GLY A 82 -6.14 12.60 10.02
CA GLY A 82 -6.97 12.14 11.15
C GLY A 82 -8.46 12.44 10.99
N SER A 83 -9.19 12.37 12.11
CA SER A 83 -10.64 12.62 12.17
C SER A 83 -10.99 14.09 12.37
N GLY A 84 -12.11 14.54 11.77
CA GLY A 84 -12.41 15.96 11.61
C GLY A 84 -11.22 16.60 10.90
N PRO A 85 -11.04 16.40 9.59
CA PRO A 85 -9.72 16.02 9.13
C PRO A 85 -8.64 17.07 9.40
N HIS A 86 -7.54 16.61 9.98
CA HIS A 86 -6.26 17.30 10.00
C HIS A 86 -5.30 16.49 9.15
N VAL A 87 -4.39 17.16 8.47
CA VAL A 87 -3.43 16.54 7.55
C VAL A 87 -2.02 16.87 8.04
N LEU A 88 -1.16 15.86 8.01
CA LEU A 88 0.28 16.00 8.14
C LEU A 88 0.93 15.59 6.82
N LEU A 89 1.96 16.33 6.42
CA LEU A 89 2.70 16.09 5.20
C LEU A 89 4.19 16.28 5.47
N ALA A 90 4.98 15.26 5.15
CA ALA A 90 6.43 15.32 5.17
C ALA A 90 7.01 15.38 3.74
N THR A 91 8.06 16.17 3.58
CA THR A 91 8.75 16.37 2.31
C THR A 91 10.15 15.74 2.32
N GLU A 92 10.73 15.52 1.13
CA GLU A 92 12.03 14.85 0.97
C GLU A 92 13.20 15.59 1.65
N ASP A 93 13.11 16.91 1.77
CA ASP A 93 14.05 17.76 2.52
C ASP A 93 13.82 17.72 4.04
N GLY A 94 12.84 16.95 4.52
CA GLY A 94 12.58 16.69 5.93
C GLY A 94 11.62 17.67 6.60
N GLN A 95 10.99 18.57 5.85
CA GLN A 95 10.05 19.53 6.41
C GLN A 95 8.71 18.86 6.72
N LEU A 96 8.08 19.30 7.81
CA LEU A 96 6.76 18.84 8.24
C LEU A 96 5.74 19.98 8.12
N PHE A 97 4.66 19.75 7.39
CA PHE A 97 3.54 20.67 7.27
C PHE A 97 2.29 20.08 7.91
N ALA A 98 1.48 20.94 8.51
CA ALA A 98 0.19 20.55 9.09
C ALA A 98 -0.92 21.57 8.75
N TRP A 99 -2.14 21.10 8.56
CA TRP A 99 -3.34 21.95 8.42
C TRP A 99 -4.63 21.15 8.71
N GLY A 100 -5.77 21.82 8.67
CA GLY A 100 -7.08 21.26 8.97
C GLY A 100 -7.53 21.53 10.41
N HIS A 101 -8.33 20.63 10.97
CA HIS A 101 -8.86 20.77 12.33
C HIS A 101 -7.74 20.84 13.38
N ASN A 102 -7.91 21.66 14.41
CA ASN A 102 -6.89 21.83 15.45
C ASN A 102 -7.45 21.90 16.90
N GLY A 103 -8.69 21.45 17.14
CA GLY A 103 -9.35 21.64 18.44
C GLY A 103 -8.58 21.08 19.66
N TYR A 104 -7.66 20.14 19.45
CA TYR A 104 -6.83 19.51 20.49
C TYR A 104 -5.33 19.69 20.25
N SER A 105 -4.95 20.70 19.47
CA SER A 105 -3.57 21.01 19.08
C SER A 105 -2.89 19.96 18.21
N GLN A 106 -3.65 19.12 17.48
CA GLN A 106 -3.10 18.13 16.55
C GLN A 106 -2.26 18.70 15.40
N LEU A 107 -2.32 20.01 15.12
CA LEU A 107 -1.42 20.65 14.16
C LEU A 107 -0.03 20.91 14.73
N GLY A 108 0.16 20.91 16.06
CA GLY A 108 1.48 21.05 16.68
C GLY A 108 2.08 22.46 16.57
N ASN A 109 1.26 23.47 16.27
CA ASN A 109 1.67 24.85 16.08
C ASN A 109 1.47 25.72 17.33
N SER A 110 1.35 25.12 18.51
CA SER A 110 1.08 25.80 19.79
C SER A 110 -0.27 26.54 19.88
N THR A 111 -1.20 26.25 18.97
CA THR A 111 -2.55 26.83 18.98
C THR A 111 -3.61 25.72 19.01
N THR A 112 -4.88 26.13 19.11
CA THR A 112 -6.06 25.27 18.91
C THR A 112 -6.94 25.75 17.75
N ASN A 113 -6.45 26.72 16.96
CA ASN A 113 -7.18 27.28 15.84
C ASN A 113 -7.06 26.39 14.61
N THR A 114 -8.19 26.16 13.92
CA THR A 114 -8.23 25.46 12.64
C THR A 114 -7.24 26.09 11.65
N GLY A 115 -6.40 25.26 11.02
CA GLY A 115 -5.43 25.69 10.02
C GLY A 115 -6.04 25.63 8.62
N LEU A 116 -6.36 26.78 8.04
CA LEU A 116 -6.93 26.86 6.69
C LEU A 116 -5.87 26.69 5.57
N SER A 117 -4.60 26.88 5.91
CA SER A 117 -3.45 26.71 5.01
C SER A 117 -2.38 25.84 5.68
N PRO A 118 -1.57 25.10 4.91
CA PRO A 118 -0.39 24.40 5.41
C PRO A 118 0.52 25.33 6.20
N VAL A 119 0.87 24.94 7.43
CA VAL A 119 1.86 25.63 8.25
C VAL A 119 3.07 24.72 8.47
N LEU A 120 4.28 25.29 8.36
CA LEU A 120 5.52 24.60 8.66
C LEU A 120 5.66 24.40 10.18
N ILE A 121 5.82 23.16 10.62
CA ILE A 121 5.99 22.80 12.02
C ILE A 121 7.48 22.70 12.33
N THR A 122 7.96 23.59 13.20
CA THR A 122 9.40 23.71 13.49
C THR A 122 9.75 23.39 14.94
N ASN A 123 8.83 23.57 15.89
CA ASN A 123 9.07 23.34 17.31
C ASN A 123 9.64 21.93 17.59
N ASN A 124 10.85 21.88 18.16
CA ASN A 124 11.63 20.67 18.46
C ASN A 124 12.03 19.83 17.24
N LEU A 125 11.79 20.31 16.03
CA LEU A 125 12.08 19.63 14.76
C LEU A 125 13.06 20.43 13.88
N GLN A 126 13.57 21.58 14.33
CA GLN A 126 14.39 22.48 13.49
C GLN A 126 15.65 21.80 12.92
N THR A 127 16.24 20.86 13.66
CA THR A 127 17.45 20.13 13.27
C THR A 127 17.15 18.68 12.85
N LYS A 128 15.88 18.35 12.66
CA LYS A 128 15.42 16.99 12.39
C LYS A 128 14.86 16.87 10.99
N LYS A 129 15.18 15.78 10.32
CA LYS A 129 14.60 15.42 9.02
C LYS A 129 13.42 14.48 9.24
N VAL A 130 12.19 14.94 9.05
CA VAL A 130 11.00 14.09 9.15
C VAL A 130 10.85 13.22 7.90
N THR A 131 10.67 11.91 8.09
CA THR A 131 10.59 10.92 7.01
C THR A 131 9.22 10.27 6.89
N GLU A 132 8.48 10.17 7.99
CA GLU A 132 7.16 9.53 8.02
C GLU A 132 6.26 10.25 9.03
N VAL A 133 4.97 10.31 8.72
CA VAL A 133 3.92 10.89 9.58
C VAL A 133 2.77 9.91 9.75
N ALA A 134 2.15 9.92 10.93
CA ALA A 134 0.95 9.14 11.20
C ALA A 134 -0.03 9.97 12.05
N CYS A 135 -1.32 9.82 11.79
CA CYS A 135 -2.38 10.54 12.50
C CYS A 135 -3.39 9.56 13.06
N GLY A 136 -3.78 9.74 14.32
CA GLY A 136 -5.00 9.12 14.85
C GLY A 136 -6.19 10.05 14.68
N SER A 137 -7.18 9.96 15.57
CA SER A 137 -8.36 10.83 15.52
C SER A 137 -7.97 12.30 15.65
N HIS A 138 -7.27 12.64 16.72
CA HIS A 138 -6.89 14.01 17.08
C HIS A 138 -5.47 14.11 17.66
N HIS A 139 -4.59 13.17 17.31
CA HIS A 139 -3.18 13.19 17.70
C HIS A 139 -2.30 12.81 16.52
N SER A 140 -1.05 13.21 16.62
CA SER A 140 -0.11 13.26 15.51
C SER A 140 1.22 12.67 15.92
N LEU A 141 1.82 11.90 15.02
CA LEU A 141 3.16 11.35 15.14
C LEU A 141 4.02 11.78 13.96
N ALA A 142 5.31 11.97 14.22
CA ALA A 142 6.34 12.10 13.21
C ALA A 142 7.53 11.22 13.57
N LEU A 143 8.06 10.52 12.57
CA LEU A 143 9.30 9.77 12.64
C LEU A 143 10.38 10.54 11.89
N THR A 144 11.54 10.71 12.51
CA THR A 144 12.70 11.34 11.89
C THR A 144 13.65 10.32 11.28
N GLN A 145 14.54 10.78 10.39
CA GLN A 145 15.60 9.97 9.79
C GLN A 145 16.53 9.32 10.83
N ASP A 146 16.69 9.95 12.01
CA ASP A 146 17.51 9.41 13.10
C ASP A 146 16.80 8.30 13.90
N GLY A 147 15.56 7.96 13.53
CA GLY A 147 14.72 7.00 14.25
C GLY A 147 14.02 7.59 15.48
N ASP A 148 13.99 8.91 15.65
CA ASP A 148 13.30 9.56 16.76
C ASP A 148 11.80 9.70 16.46
N VAL A 149 10.96 9.29 17.41
CA VAL A 149 9.49 9.48 17.34
C VAL A 149 9.09 10.73 18.11
N PHE A 150 8.32 11.61 17.47
CA PHE A 150 7.70 12.78 18.07
C PHE A 150 6.19 12.63 18.06
N ALA A 151 5.53 13.09 19.13
CA ALA A 151 4.08 13.04 19.26
C ALA A 151 3.49 14.34 19.82
N TRP A 152 2.29 14.68 19.39
CA TRP A 152 1.54 15.85 19.87
C TRP A 152 0.02 15.73 19.61
N GLY A 153 -0.75 16.68 20.12
CA GLY A 153 -2.21 16.74 20.00
C GLY A 153 -2.94 16.21 21.24
N TYR A 154 -4.12 15.62 21.00
CA TYR A 154 -5.01 15.07 22.02
C TYR A 154 -4.35 13.92 22.80
N ASN A 155 -4.47 13.92 24.13
CA ASN A 155 -3.72 12.98 24.96
C ASN A 155 -4.48 12.38 26.17
N ASN A 156 -5.81 12.49 26.23
CA ASN A 156 -6.56 12.04 27.41
C ASN A 156 -6.36 10.55 27.78
N CYS A 157 -5.91 9.72 26.85
CA CYS A 157 -5.62 8.30 27.07
C CYS A 157 -4.12 7.97 27.03
N GLY A 158 -3.25 8.98 26.95
CA GLY A 158 -1.80 8.78 26.88
C GLY A 158 -1.26 8.52 25.47
N GLN A 159 -2.04 8.76 24.41
CA GLN A 159 -1.67 8.47 23.02
C GLN A 159 -0.48 9.29 22.50
N VAL A 160 -0.04 10.34 23.18
CA VAL A 160 1.23 11.03 22.83
C VAL A 160 2.44 10.43 23.57
N GLY A 161 2.25 9.47 24.46
CA GLY A 161 3.33 8.71 25.10
C GLY A 161 4.16 9.51 26.12
N SER A 162 3.61 10.62 26.65
CA SER A 162 4.34 11.56 27.53
C SER A 162 4.41 11.15 29.00
N GLY A 163 3.75 10.06 29.41
CA GLY A 163 3.54 9.70 30.82
C GLY A 163 2.46 10.55 31.51
N SER A 164 1.75 11.39 30.76
CA SER A 164 0.68 12.28 31.23
C SER A 164 -0.56 12.12 30.35
N THR A 165 -1.68 12.69 30.77
CA THR A 165 -2.93 12.78 29.99
C THR A 165 -3.21 14.18 29.44
N ALA A 166 -2.32 15.15 29.67
CA ALA A 166 -2.46 16.51 29.15
C ALA A 166 -2.16 16.57 27.65
N ASN A 167 -2.98 17.30 26.89
CA ASN A 167 -2.75 17.56 25.46
C ASN A 167 -1.38 18.21 25.25
N GLN A 168 -0.74 17.88 24.13
CA GLN A 168 0.61 18.30 23.83
C GLN A 168 0.57 19.30 22.66
N PRO A 169 0.82 20.60 22.87
CA PRO A 169 0.52 21.63 21.88
C PRO A 169 1.51 21.74 20.70
N TYR A 170 2.66 21.07 20.79
CA TYR A 170 3.72 21.04 19.78
C TYR A 170 4.47 19.71 19.85
N PRO A 171 5.15 19.28 18.76
CA PRO A 171 5.89 18.01 18.72
C PRO A 171 6.82 17.84 19.92
N ARG A 172 6.66 16.74 20.64
CA ARG A 172 7.55 16.34 21.73
C ARG A 172 8.12 14.96 21.45
N LYS A 173 9.43 14.83 21.59
CA LYS A 173 10.09 13.52 21.48
C LYS A 173 9.50 12.55 22.50
N VAL A 174 9.05 11.40 22.03
CA VAL A 174 8.55 10.32 22.87
C VAL A 174 9.76 9.63 23.51
N THR A 175 9.84 9.68 24.84
CA THR A 175 10.95 9.13 25.62
C THR A 175 10.49 7.94 26.48
N GLY A 176 11.35 7.45 27.38
CA GLY A 176 11.08 6.26 28.19
C GLY A 176 11.60 5.01 27.50
N CYS A 177 10.74 4.03 27.26
CA CYS A 177 11.15 2.74 26.67
C CYS A 177 11.70 2.82 25.24
N LEU A 178 11.47 3.94 24.54
CA LEU A 178 12.02 4.22 23.22
C LEU A 178 13.39 4.93 23.26
N GLN A 179 13.87 5.32 24.43
CA GLN A 179 15.15 6.04 24.54
C GLN A 179 16.31 5.15 24.08
N GLY A 180 17.10 5.66 23.14
CA GLY A 180 18.25 4.93 22.58
C GLY A 180 17.88 3.83 21.58
N LYS A 181 16.61 3.77 21.14
CA LYS A 181 16.14 2.87 20.08
C LYS A 181 15.84 3.69 18.83
N ALA A 182 16.12 3.13 17.66
CA ALA A 182 15.79 3.75 16.38
C ALA A 182 14.48 3.14 15.86
N ALA A 183 13.43 3.95 15.77
CA ALA A 183 12.21 3.54 15.10
C ALA A 183 12.39 3.53 13.58
N VAL A 184 11.76 2.58 12.90
CA VAL A 184 11.76 2.42 11.43
C VAL A 184 10.35 2.45 10.85
N GLY A 185 9.32 2.55 11.69
CA GLY A 185 7.94 2.76 11.25
C GLY A 185 7.04 3.22 12.39
N ILE A 186 5.98 3.96 12.07
CA ILE A 186 4.98 4.44 13.03
C ILE A 186 3.56 4.22 12.50
N THR A 187 2.61 4.00 13.39
CA THR A 187 1.19 3.97 12.99
C THR A 187 0.29 4.39 14.13
N CYS A 188 -0.91 4.86 13.79
CA CYS A 188 -1.91 5.30 14.74
C CYS A 188 -3.21 4.53 14.53
N GLY A 189 -3.79 4.03 15.62
CA GLY A 189 -5.23 3.78 15.67
C GLY A 189 -5.97 5.10 15.93
N GLN A 190 -7.26 5.05 16.25
CA GLN A 190 -8.00 6.27 16.62
C GLN A 190 -7.37 6.99 17.82
N THR A 191 -7.06 6.26 18.87
CA THR A 191 -6.61 6.81 20.17
C THR A 191 -5.43 6.04 20.75
N SER A 192 -4.69 5.32 19.91
CA SER A 192 -3.50 4.57 20.26
C SER A 192 -2.41 4.78 19.21
N SER A 193 -1.17 4.57 19.60
CA SER A 193 0.01 4.74 18.76
C SER A 193 0.93 3.54 18.88
N LEU A 194 1.61 3.22 17.79
CA LEU A 194 2.59 2.16 17.75
C LEU A 194 3.85 2.62 17.02
N ALA A 195 4.99 2.07 17.45
CA ALA A 195 6.28 2.23 16.78
C ALA A 195 6.93 0.86 16.57
N LEU A 196 7.50 0.68 15.38
CA LEU A 196 8.34 -0.44 15.01
C LEU A 196 9.81 0.00 15.12
N ILE A 197 10.63 -0.79 15.82
CA ILE A 197 12.05 -0.54 16.02
C ILE A 197 12.87 -1.32 14.98
N ASP A 198 14.05 -0.80 14.64
CA ASP A 198 14.98 -1.38 13.66
C ASP A 198 15.32 -2.87 13.90
N ASN A 199 15.29 -3.31 15.15
CA ASN A 199 15.49 -4.70 15.57
C ASN A 199 14.22 -5.57 15.51
N GLY A 200 13.12 -5.06 14.95
CA GLY A 200 11.84 -5.75 14.83
C GLY A 200 10.93 -5.69 16.06
N GLU A 201 11.34 -5.01 17.14
CA GLU A 201 10.49 -4.86 18.33
C GLU A 201 9.33 -3.88 18.10
N VAL A 202 8.17 -4.18 18.67
CA VAL A 202 6.99 -3.31 18.60
C VAL A 202 6.68 -2.71 19.97
N TYR A 203 6.46 -1.41 19.98
CA TYR A 203 6.02 -0.64 21.14
C TYR A 203 4.66 -0.01 20.88
N GLY A 204 3.77 -0.05 21.86
CA GLY A 204 2.44 0.56 21.78
C GLY A 204 2.12 1.42 22.99
N TRP A 205 1.31 2.46 22.80
CA TRP A 205 0.79 3.31 23.87
C TRP A 205 -0.56 3.95 23.52
N GLY A 206 -1.20 4.59 24.50
CA GLY A 206 -2.49 5.24 24.38
C GLY A 206 -3.67 4.43 24.95
N TYR A 207 -4.85 4.66 24.38
CA TYR A 207 -6.09 4.02 24.80
C TYR A 207 -6.03 2.51 24.55
N ASN A 208 -6.44 1.72 25.55
CA ASN A 208 -6.32 0.26 25.50
C ASN A 208 -7.60 -0.47 25.96
N GLY A 209 -8.74 0.21 25.99
CA GLY A 209 -9.99 -0.41 26.50
C GLY A 209 -10.45 -1.66 25.75
N ASN A 210 -10.02 -1.84 24.50
CA ASN A 210 -10.28 -3.03 23.68
C ASN A 210 -9.05 -3.93 23.48
N GLY A 211 -7.94 -3.64 24.16
CA GLY A 211 -6.68 -4.34 23.96
C GLY A 211 -5.87 -3.89 22.74
N GLN A 212 -6.20 -2.76 22.12
CA GLN A 212 -5.55 -2.30 20.86
C GLN A 212 -4.06 -1.99 21.00
N VAL A 213 -3.55 -1.84 22.23
CA VAL A 213 -2.11 -1.68 22.48
C VAL A 213 -1.40 -3.04 22.49
N GLY A 214 -2.10 -4.14 22.77
CA GLY A 214 -1.55 -5.50 22.64
C GLY A 214 -0.72 -6.02 23.82
N VAL A 215 -0.79 -5.34 24.97
CA VAL A 215 0.03 -5.61 26.17
C VAL A 215 -0.57 -6.64 27.14
N GLY A 216 -1.60 -7.38 26.73
CA GLY A 216 -2.22 -8.44 27.54
C GLY A 216 -3.15 -7.95 28.67
N ASN A 217 -3.56 -6.69 28.62
CA ASN A 217 -4.51 -6.08 29.56
C ASN A 217 -5.35 -5.01 28.85
N ASN A 218 -6.29 -4.37 29.57
CA ASN A 218 -7.16 -3.29 29.07
C ASN A 218 -6.87 -1.90 29.67
N GLY A 219 -5.74 -1.75 30.37
CA GLY A 219 -5.34 -0.48 30.95
C GLY A 219 -4.65 0.41 29.92
N ASN A 220 -5.01 1.68 29.86
CA ASN A 220 -4.34 2.67 29.02
C ASN A 220 -2.84 2.71 29.35
N GLN A 221 -2.02 2.89 28.32
CA GLN A 221 -0.57 2.95 28.45
C GLN A 221 -0.13 4.40 28.21
N LEU A 222 0.23 5.12 29.29
CA LEU A 222 0.58 6.54 29.19
C LEU A 222 1.99 6.79 28.60
N SER A 223 2.79 5.73 28.51
CA SER A 223 4.13 5.73 27.92
C SER A 223 4.29 4.49 27.04
N PRO A 224 5.22 4.50 26.07
CA PRO A 224 5.51 3.35 25.22
C PRO A 224 5.77 2.08 26.02
N CYS A 225 5.05 1.01 25.68
CA CYS A 225 5.18 -0.30 26.31
C CYS A 225 5.52 -1.35 25.24
N ARG A 226 6.49 -2.21 25.53
CA ARG A 226 6.94 -3.27 24.61
C ARG A 226 5.88 -4.37 24.54
N LEU A 227 5.55 -4.83 23.34
CA LEU A 227 4.67 -5.98 23.14
C LEU A 227 5.46 -7.28 23.33
N SER A 228 5.60 -7.73 24.58
CA SER A 228 6.39 -8.91 24.94
C SER A 228 5.93 -10.22 24.28
N THR A 229 4.69 -10.29 23.81
CA THR A 229 4.14 -11.44 23.09
C THR A 229 4.67 -11.60 21.67
N LEU A 230 5.26 -10.55 21.09
CA LEU A 230 5.98 -10.60 19.81
C LEU A 230 7.49 -10.77 19.99
N GLN A 231 7.96 -11.03 21.22
CA GLN A 231 9.38 -11.19 21.49
C GLN A 231 9.99 -12.35 20.70
N GLY A 232 11.15 -12.10 20.09
CA GLY A 232 11.88 -13.08 19.29
C GLY A 232 11.42 -13.15 17.84
N LEU A 233 10.39 -12.40 17.45
CA LEU A 233 9.96 -12.23 16.07
C LEU A 233 10.56 -10.94 15.51
N CYS A 234 10.96 -10.97 14.24
CA CYS A 234 11.40 -9.78 13.51
C CYS A 234 10.19 -9.21 12.75
N ILE A 235 9.56 -8.17 13.32
CA ILE A 235 8.44 -7.49 12.67
C ILE A 235 8.96 -6.56 11.58
N GLN A 236 8.37 -6.63 10.38
CA GLN A 236 8.70 -5.78 9.23
C GLN A 236 7.66 -4.70 8.96
N GLN A 237 6.40 -4.96 9.30
CA GLN A 237 5.30 -4.02 9.06
C GLN A 237 4.34 -4.01 10.23
N ILE A 238 3.87 -2.81 10.62
CA ILE A 238 2.77 -2.61 11.55
C ILE A 238 1.73 -1.69 10.90
N VAL A 239 0.45 -2.03 11.05
CA VAL A 239 -0.67 -1.18 10.60
C VAL A 239 -1.76 -1.17 11.65
N ALA A 240 -2.44 -0.03 11.79
CA ALA A 240 -3.52 0.14 12.74
C ALA A 240 -4.83 0.50 12.02
N GLY A 241 -5.88 -0.21 12.39
CA GLY A 241 -7.26 0.14 12.09
C GLY A 241 -7.87 1.02 13.17
N TYR A 242 -9.20 1.15 13.18
CA TYR A 242 -9.91 1.99 14.15
C TYR A 242 -9.51 1.74 15.62
N ALA A 243 -9.56 0.48 16.04
CA ALA A 243 -9.16 0.03 17.38
C ALA A 243 -8.56 -1.38 17.35
N HIS A 244 -7.90 -1.74 16.25
CA HIS A 244 -7.21 -3.02 16.09
C HIS A 244 -5.89 -2.79 15.36
N CYS A 245 -4.96 -3.74 15.46
CA CYS A 245 -3.67 -3.66 14.82
C CYS A 245 -3.34 -4.98 14.13
N LEU A 246 -2.52 -4.89 13.08
CA LEU A 246 -1.89 -6.03 12.42
C LEU A 246 -0.37 -5.84 12.44
N ALA A 247 0.36 -6.94 12.54
CA ALA A 247 1.82 -6.98 12.35
C ALA A 247 2.19 -8.11 11.39
N LEU A 248 3.23 -7.86 10.59
CA LEU A 248 3.80 -8.82 9.65
C LEU A 248 5.26 -9.09 10.00
N THR A 249 5.65 -10.36 10.10
CA THR A 249 7.04 -10.76 10.34
C THR A 249 7.85 -10.87 9.04
N ASP A 250 9.17 -10.90 9.16
CA ASP A 250 10.11 -11.26 8.11
C ASP A 250 10.00 -12.69 7.60
N GLU A 251 9.37 -13.59 8.35
CA GLU A 251 8.97 -14.92 7.92
C GLU A 251 7.62 -14.95 7.17
N GLY A 252 6.93 -13.80 7.09
CA GLY A 252 5.63 -13.66 6.45
C GLY A 252 4.47 -14.20 7.29
N LEU A 253 4.65 -14.24 8.60
CA LEU A 253 3.61 -14.57 9.57
C LEU A 253 2.86 -13.28 9.94
N MET A 254 1.53 -13.38 10.03
CA MET A 254 0.69 -12.25 10.40
C MET A 254 0.15 -12.41 11.82
N TYR A 255 0.11 -11.31 12.57
CA TYR A 255 -0.48 -11.23 13.90
C TYR A 255 -1.54 -10.13 13.94
N ALA A 256 -2.59 -10.33 14.73
CA ALA A 256 -3.66 -9.35 14.92
C ALA A 256 -4.03 -9.22 16.41
N TRP A 257 -4.45 -8.03 16.84
CA TRP A 257 -4.97 -7.80 18.20
C TRP A 257 -5.86 -6.55 18.29
N GLY A 258 -6.52 -6.37 19.42
CA GLY A 258 -7.43 -5.27 19.72
C GLY A 258 -8.91 -5.63 19.57
N ALA A 259 -9.70 -4.66 19.14
CA ALA A 259 -11.14 -4.79 18.95
C ALA A 259 -11.47 -5.77 17.82
N ASN A 260 -12.52 -6.58 18.00
CA ASN A 260 -12.93 -7.60 17.02
C ASN A 260 -14.45 -7.68 16.78
N THR A 261 -15.20 -6.65 17.16
CA THR A 261 -16.68 -6.64 17.07
C THR A 261 -17.22 -6.96 15.66
N TYR A 262 -16.45 -6.64 14.61
CA TYR A 262 -16.80 -6.91 13.22
C TYR A 262 -16.01 -8.08 12.61
N GLY A 263 -15.17 -8.78 13.38
CA GLY A 263 -14.32 -9.85 12.86
C GLY A 263 -12.99 -9.37 12.28
N GLN A 264 -12.61 -8.10 12.52
CA GLN A 264 -11.40 -7.47 11.94
C GLN A 264 -10.07 -8.10 12.38
N LEU A 265 -10.09 -9.03 13.33
CA LEU A 265 -8.90 -9.82 13.66
C LEU A 265 -8.77 -11.09 12.82
N GLY A 266 -9.82 -11.53 12.12
CA GLY A 266 -9.76 -12.74 11.29
C GLY A 266 -9.70 -14.05 12.10
N THR A 267 -10.10 -14.02 13.38
CA THR A 267 -9.94 -15.12 14.35
C THR A 267 -11.13 -16.10 14.41
N ARG A 268 -12.03 -16.11 13.41
CA ARG A 268 -13.26 -16.94 13.37
C ARG A 268 -14.30 -16.61 14.44
N ASN A 269 -14.10 -15.54 15.18
CA ASN A 269 -15.01 -15.08 16.23
C ASN A 269 -15.06 -13.55 16.25
N LYS A 270 -15.76 -12.97 17.23
CA LYS A 270 -15.91 -11.52 17.43
C LYS A 270 -15.34 -11.04 18.76
N SER A 271 -14.51 -11.85 19.40
CA SER A 271 -13.93 -11.55 20.70
C SER A 271 -12.66 -10.71 20.53
N ASN A 272 -12.53 -9.65 21.33
CA ASN A 272 -11.32 -8.83 21.38
C ASN A 272 -10.13 -9.67 21.85
N HIS A 273 -8.95 -9.35 21.34
CA HIS A 273 -7.70 -9.97 21.77
C HIS A 273 -6.79 -8.92 22.40
N LEU A 274 -6.43 -9.13 23.68
CA LEU A 274 -5.62 -8.17 24.43
C LEU A 274 -4.13 -8.27 24.14
N SER A 275 -3.75 -9.33 23.42
CA SER A 275 -2.41 -9.63 22.97
C SER A 275 -2.43 -10.08 21.51
N PRO A 276 -1.37 -9.81 20.74
CA PRO A 276 -1.12 -10.38 19.43
C PRO A 276 -1.44 -11.87 19.36
N VAL A 277 -2.33 -12.24 18.43
CA VAL A 277 -2.62 -13.63 18.06
C VAL A 277 -2.25 -13.84 16.60
N GLN A 278 -1.61 -14.96 16.31
CA GLN A 278 -1.22 -15.31 14.94
C GLN A 278 -2.47 -15.64 14.11
N ILE A 279 -2.52 -15.07 12.91
CA ILE A 279 -3.59 -15.31 11.92
C ILE A 279 -2.97 -15.96 10.70
N THR A 280 -3.55 -17.07 10.25
CA THR A 280 -3.10 -17.78 9.06
C THR A 280 -3.96 -17.40 7.86
N VAL A 281 -3.31 -16.93 6.80
CA VAL A 281 -3.91 -16.67 5.49
C VAL A 281 -3.35 -17.72 4.53
N ASP A 282 -4.21 -18.66 4.12
CA ASP A 282 -3.97 -19.63 3.04
C ASP A 282 -2.55 -20.25 2.95
N LYS A 283 -2.00 -20.83 4.04
CA LYS A 283 -0.70 -21.56 4.12
C LYS A 283 0.51 -20.95 3.37
N GLU A 284 0.42 -19.71 2.91
CA GLU A 284 1.37 -19.01 2.06
C GLU A 284 1.96 -17.84 2.83
N ARG A 285 3.14 -17.40 2.38
CA ARG A 285 3.83 -16.26 2.94
C ARG A 285 3.03 -14.97 2.67
N VAL A 286 2.69 -14.22 3.72
CA VAL A 286 2.13 -12.87 3.59
C VAL A 286 3.26 -11.88 3.33
N VAL A 287 3.03 -10.92 2.43
CA VAL A 287 4.02 -9.89 2.03
C VAL A 287 3.55 -8.46 2.29
N GLU A 288 2.25 -8.26 2.55
CA GLU A 288 1.68 -6.96 2.89
C GLU A 288 0.47 -7.14 3.80
N VAL A 289 0.35 -6.29 4.81
CA VAL A 289 -0.87 -6.13 5.62
C VAL A 289 -1.37 -4.69 5.54
N ALA A 290 -2.68 -4.49 5.60
CA ALA A 290 -3.30 -3.17 5.47
C ALA A 290 -4.47 -3.00 6.44
N ALA A 291 -4.51 -1.84 7.09
CA ALA A 291 -5.58 -1.37 7.98
C ALA A 291 -5.57 0.16 7.97
N CYS A 292 -6.74 0.78 8.16
CA CYS A 292 -6.87 2.24 8.24
C CYS A 292 -7.50 2.66 9.56
N HIS A 293 -6.91 3.66 10.24
CA HIS A 293 -7.38 4.17 11.53
C HIS A 293 -8.85 4.65 11.52
N SER A 294 -9.46 4.89 10.36
CA SER A 294 -10.86 5.30 10.23
C SER A 294 -11.81 4.14 9.89
N THR A 295 -11.33 2.90 9.76
CA THR A 295 -12.13 1.76 9.33
C THR A 295 -11.92 0.52 10.21
N HIS A 296 -12.84 -0.43 10.10
CA HIS A 296 -12.77 -1.74 10.73
C HIS A 296 -12.43 -2.85 9.72
N THR A 297 -11.86 -2.48 8.57
CA THR A 297 -11.48 -3.42 7.50
C THR A 297 -10.00 -3.75 7.64
N SER A 298 -9.68 -5.00 7.37
CA SER A 298 -8.32 -5.51 7.31
C SER A 298 -8.10 -6.20 5.97
N ALA A 299 -6.89 -6.10 5.44
CA ALA A 299 -6.50 -6.80 4.24
C ALA A 299 -5.07 -7.33 4.34
N ALA A 300 -4.77 -8.35 3.55
CA ALA A 300 -3.43 -8.87 3.39
C ALA A 300 -3.19 -9.34 1.96
N LYS A 301 -1.94 -9.27 1.50
CA LYS A 301 -1.49 -9.82 0.22
C LYS A 301 -0.43 -10.89 0.46
N THR A 302 -0.54 -12.00 -0.25
CA THR A 302 0.43 -13.09 -0.23
C THR A 302 1.51 -12.90 -1.29
N GLN A 303 2.62 -13.63 -1.16
CA GLN A 303 3.70 -13.67 -2.15
C GLN A 303 3.21 -14.06 -3.55
N SER A 304 2.18 -14.92 -3.66
CA SER A 304 1.63 -15.31 -4.96
C SER A 304 0.72 -14.24 -5.60
N GLY A 305 0.52 -13.10 -4.91
CA GLY A 305 -0.34 -12.01 -5.36
C GLY A 305 -1.81 -12.13 -4.97
N LYS A 306 -2.23 -13.18 -4.23
CA LYS A 306 -3.61 -13.28 -3.72
C LYS A 306 -3.86 -12.22 -2.65
N VAL A 307 -4.97 -11.52 -2.76
CA VAL A 307 -5.41 -10.50 -1.79
C VAL A 307 -6.61 -11.00 -1.00
N PHE A 308 -6.53 -10.88 0.32
CA PHE A 308 -7.56 -11.27 1.27
C PHE A 308 -8.13 -10.04 1.99
N MET A 309 -9.40 -10.10 2.37
CA MET A 309 -10.07 -9.07 3.17
C MET A 309 -10.90 -9.68 4.30
N TRP A 310 -11.02 -8.97 5.42
CA TRP A 310 -11.91 -9.32 6.53
C TRP A 310 -12.23 -8.10 7.40
N GLY A 311 -13.06 -8.30 8.43
CA GLY A 311 -13.60 -7.24 9.27
C GLY A 311 -14.92 -6.68 8.76
N GLN A 312 -15.13 -5.37 8.91
CA GLN A 312 -16.33 -4.73 8.38
C GLN A 312 -16.13 -4.41 6.89
N CYS A 313 -16.84 -5.12 6.02
CA CYS A 313 -16.75 -4.97 4.57
C CYS A 313 -18.14 -4.71 3.99
N ARG A 314 -18.39 -3.49 3.46
CA ARG A 314 -19.71 -3.03 2.98
C ARG A 314 -20.86 -3.29 3.97
N GLY A 315 -20.60 -3.02 5.25
CA GLY A 315 -21.54 -3.24 6.34
C GLY A 315 -21.68 -4.70 6.82
N GLN A 316 -21.04 -5.66 6.15
CA GLN A 316 -21.01 -7.06 6.59
C GLN A 316 -19.84 -7.33 7.52
N SER A 317 -20.01 -8.28 8.43
CA SER A 317 -18.97 -8.73 9.36
C SER A 317 -18.35 -10.02 8.84
N ILE A 318 -17.12 -9.92 8.33
CA ILE A 318 -16.34 -11.03 7.80
C ILE A 318 -15.32 -11.43 8.87
N VAL A 319 -15.52 -12.58 9.52
CA VAL A 319 -14.70 -13.02 10.68
C VAL A 319 -13.47 -13.86 10.31
N LEU A 320 -13.23 -14.05 9.01
CA LEU A 320 -12.18 -14.89 8.46
C LEU A 320 -11.58 -14.20 7.22
N PRO A 321 -10.26 -14.28 6.98
CA PRO A 321 -9.66 -13.81 5.75
C PRO A 321 -10.37 -14.41 4.52
N HIS A 322 -11.01 -13.56 3.73
CA HIS A 322 -11.76 -13.94 2.54
C HIS A 322 -10.95 -13.57 1.30
N LEU A 323 -10.68 -14.56 0.42
CA LEU A 323 -9.97 -14.34 -0.83
C LEU A 323 -10.78 -13.43 -1.76
N THR A 324 -10.13 -12.44 -2.35
CA THR A 324 -10.73 -11.49 -3.29
C THR A 324 -10.19 -11.71 -4.71
N HIS A 325 -10.82 -11.07 -5.69
CA HIS A 325 -10.33 -10.99 -7.06
C HIS A 325 -9.29 -9.88 -7.28
N PHE A 326 -8.94 -9.11 -6.24
CA PHE A 326 -8.00 -8.01 -6.34
C PHE A 326 -6.55 -8.47 -6.32
N THR A 327 -5.66 -7.62 -6.84
CA THR A 327 -4.21 -7.85 -6.91
C THR A 327 -3.41 -6.94 -5.97
N ILE A 328 -4.05 -5.91 -5.41
CA ILE A 328 -3.50 -4.97 -4.43
C ILE A 328 -4.48 -4.78 -3.26
N THR A 329 -3.96 -4.48 -2.08
CA THR A 329 -4.80 -4.26 -0.88
C THR A 329 -5.59 -2.96 -0.96
N ASP A 330 -5.11 -1.94 -1.69
CA ASP A 330 -5.79 -0.65 -1.85
C ASP A 330 -7.20 -0.80 -2.47
N ASP A 331 -7.37 -1.73 -3.40
CA ASP A 331 -8.67 -2.03 -4.02
C ASP A 331 -9.70 -2.55 -3.00
N VAL A 332 -9.25 -3.27 -1.95
CA VAL A 332 -10.12 -3.69 -0.85
C VAL A 332 -10.70 -2.47 -0.15
N PHE A 333 -9.89 -1.46 0.10
CA PHE A 333 -10.35 -0.24 0.77
C PHE A 333 -11.23 0.61 -0.16
N ALA A 334 -10.87 0.71 -1.44
CA ALA A 334 -11.67 1.41 -2.45
C ALA A 334 -13.09 0.82 -2.55
N CYS A 335 -13.22 -0.50 -2.58
CA CYS A 335 -14.48 -1.18 -2.88
C CYS A 335 -15.28 -1.65 -1.64
N PHE A 336 -14.61 -1.96 -0.53
CA PHE A 336 -15.24 -2.64 0.62
C PHE A 336 -15.12 -1.92 1.95
N ALA A 337 -14.19 -0.97 2.13
CA ALA A 337 -14.11 -0.22 3.37
C ALA A 337 -15.27 0.77 3.50
N THR A 338 -15.64 1.10 4.73
CA THR A 338 -16.65 2.11 5.03
C THR A 338 -16.13 3.01 6.15
N PRO A 339 -15.75 4.27 5.85
CA PRO A 339 -15.71 4.89 4.52
C PRO A 339 -14.61 4.30 3.60
N SER A 340 -14.71 4.57 2.29
CA SER A 340 -13.73 4.16 1.26
C SER A 340 -12.53 5.11 1.26
N VAL A 341 -11.66 4.97 2.26
CA VAL A 341 -10.49 5.83 2.47
C VAL A 341 -9.18 5.06 2.31
N MET A 342 -8.12 5.76 1.89
CA MET A 342 -6.81 5.17 1.69
C MET A 342 -6.09 4.95 3.02
N TRP A 343 -5.46 3.78 3.18
CA TRP A 343 -4.71 3.42 4.39
C TRP A 343 -3.24 3.89 4.36
N ARG A 344 -2.78 4.35 3.20
CA ARG A 344 -1.46 4.92 2.94
C ARG A 344 -1.55 6.00 1.87
N LEU A 345 -0.47 6.76 1.67
CA LEU A 345 -0.30 7.55 0.46
C LEU A 345 -0.08 6.59 -0.72
N LEU A 346 -1.13 6.37 -1.51
CA LEU A 346 -1.11 5.42 -2.63
C LEU A 346 -0.10 5.89 -3.67
N SER A 347 0.84 5.03 -4.06
CA SER A 347 1.70 5.25 -5.20
C SER A 347 1.08 4.61 -6.44
N VAL A 348 0.87 5.41 -7.49
CA VAL A 348 0.48 4.95 -8.81
C VAL A 348 1.77 4.74 -9.57
N GLU A 349 2.50 3.68 -9.22
CA GLU A 349 3.67 3.30 -10.01
C GLU A 349 3.17 2.94 -11.41
N GLN A 350 3.57 3.73 -12.41
CA GLN A 350 3.74 3.21 -13.76
C GLN A 350 4.93 2.27 -13.65
N ASP A 351 4.68 1.02 -13.30
CA ASP A 351 5.67 -0.03 -13.51
C ASP A 351 5.93 -0.09 -15.02
N ASP A 352 6.97 0.61 -15.47
CA ASP A 352 7.59 0.39 -16.79
C ASP A 352 8.22 -1.00 -16.87
N PHE A 353 8.21 -1.76 -15.77
CA PHE A 353 8.61 -3.15 -15.74
C PHE A 353 7.43 -4.04 -16.10
N MET A 354 7.37 -4.43 -17.36
CA MET A 354 6.57 -5.59 -17.76
C MET A 354 7.00 -6.81 -16.96
N THR A 355 6.04 -7.61 -16.50
CA THR A 355 6.35 -8.92 -15.93
C THR A 355 7.15 -9.74 -16.93
N ALA A 356 7.93 -10.73 -16.48
CA ALA A 356 8.65 -11.62 -17.40
C ALA A 356 7.70 -12.23 -18.45
N SER A 357 6.45 -12.57 -18.07
CA SER A 357 5.45 -13.07 -19.01
C SER A 357 5.03 -12.03 -20.06
N GLU A 358 4.77 -10.78 -19.66
CA GLU A 358 4.40 -9.70 -20.58
C GLU A 358 5.55 -9.30 -21.51
N ALA A 359 6.79 -9.28 -20.97
CA ALA A 359 8.00 -9.08 -21.75
C ALA A 359 8.16 -10.16 -22.82
N LEU A 360 8.06 -11.43 -22.43
CA LEU A 360 8.13 -12.52 -23.40
C LEU A 360 7.00 -12.42 -24.43
N ARG A 361 5.75 -12.19 -24.01
CA ARG A 361 4.61 -12.03 -24.94
C ARG A 361 4.85 -10.93 -25.98
N LYS A 362 5.39 -9.79 -25.57
CA LYS A 362 5.68 -8.66 -26.47
C LYS A 362 6.79 -8.98 -27.48
N GLU A 363 7.77 -9.77 -27.08
CA GLU A 363 8.90 -10.15 -27.93
C GLU A 363 8.60 -11.31 -28.90
N PHE A 364 7.37 -11.85 -28.92
CA PHE A 364 6.99 -12.83 -29.93
C PHE A 364 6.92 -12.19 -31.33
N ASP A 365 7.55 -12.82 -32.32
CA ASP A 365 7.64 -12.34 -33.70
C ASP A 365 8.38 -10.99 -33.86
N SER A 366 9.25 -10.66 -32.89
CA SER A 366 10.11 -9.47 -32.93
C SER A 366 11.41 -9.73 -33.69
N PRO A 367 11.69 -9.02 -34.80
CA PRO A 367 12.94 -9.17 -35.55
C PRO A 367 14.15 -8.55 -34.84
N GLU A 368 13.93 -7.68 -33.84
CA GLU A 368 15.00 -6.95 -33.14
C GLU A 368 15.75 -7.82 -32.12
N THR A 369 15.05 -8.78 -31.52
CA THR A 369 15.55 -9.58 -30.38
C THR A 369 15.73 -11.05 -30.71
N SER A 370 15.09 -11.53 -31.79
CA SER A 370 15.14 -12.94 -32.19
C SER A 370 16.53 -13.43 -32.58
N ASP A 371 16.84 -14.68 -32.22
CA ASP A 371 18.07 -15.39 -32.60
C ASP A 371 17.79 -16.58 -33.56
N LEU A 372 16.53 -16.67 -34.03
CA LEU A 372 16.02 -17.69 -34.95
C LEU A 372 14.75 -17.21 -35.65
N LYS A 373 14.54 -17.61 -36.90
CA LYS A 373 13.25 -17.47 -37.59
C LYS A 373 12.81 -18.77 -38.27
N PHE A 374 11.51 -19.01 -38.27
CA PHE A 374 10.88 -20.07 -39.07
C PHE A 374 10.27 -19.47 -40.33
N SER A 375 10.51 -20.09 -41.48
CA SER A 375 9.87 -19.77 -42.76
C SER A 375 8.76 -20.78 -43.03
N VAL A 376 7.51 -20.32 -43.08
CA VAL A 376 6.31 -21.13 -43.32
C VAL A 376 5.49 -20.44 -44.41
N ASP A 377 5.19 -21.14 -45.51
CA ASP A 377 4.49 -20.58 -46.68
C ASP A 377 5.12 -19.25 -47.20
N GLY A 378 6.45 -19.13 -47.11
CA GLY A 378 7.19 -17.93 -47.51
C GLY A 378 7.08 -16.75 -46.54
N LYS A 379 6.44 -16.92 -45.39
CA LYS A 379 6.36 -15.92 -44.31
C LYS A 379 7.30 -16.30 -43.16
N CYS A 380 7.96 -15.30 -42.58
CA CYS A 380 8.88 -15.49 -41.46
C CYS A 380 8.18 -15.28 -40.12
N ILE A 381 8.53 -16.09 -39.12
CA ILE A 381 8.12 -15.96 -37.72
C ILE A 381 9.39 -15.87 -36.87
N HIS A 382 9.59 -14.76 -36.17
CA HIS A 382 10.80 -14.49 -35.39
C HIS A 382 10.66 -15.02 -33.95
N VAL A 383 11.67 -15.77 -33.48
CA VAL A 383 11.61 -16.49 -32.21
C VAL A 383 12.98 -16.55 -31.50
N HIS A 384 12.98 -17.04 -30.27
CA HIS A 384 14.12 -17.12 -29.38
C HIS A 384 14.39 -18.58 -29.00
N LYS A 385 15.56 -19.12 -29.35
CA LYS A 385 15.99 -20.49 -29.06
C LYS A 385 15.85 -20.84 -27.58
N ALA A 386 16.15 -19.89 -26.69
CA ALA A 386 16.02 -20.08 -25.24
C ALA A 386 14.59 -20.43 -24.81
N ILE A 387 13.59 -19.70 -25.31
CA ILE A 387 12.17 -19.92 -24.97
C ILE A 387 11.72 -21.29 -25.49
N LEU A 388 12.07 -21.62 -26.74
CA LEU A 388 11.75 -22.90 -27.35
C LEU A 388 12.34 -24.08 -26.57
N LYS A 389 13.63 -24.01 -26.20
CA LYS A 389 14.32 -25.06 -25.41
C LYS A 389 13.71 -25.25 -24.02
N ILE A 390 13.22 -24.17 -23.40
CA ILE A 390 12.60 -24.22 -22.07
C ILE A 390 11.19 -24.81 -22.14
N ARG A 391 10.41 -24.43 -23.16
CA ARG A 391 8.97 -24.65 -23.21
C ARG A 391 8.55 -25.86 -24.04
N CYS A 392 9.46 -26.45 -24.82
CA CYS A 392 9.16 -27.57 -25.71
C CYS A 392 10.32 -28.59 -25.77
N GLU A 393 10.06 -29.82 -25.35
CA GLU A 393 11.06 -30.89 -25.38
C GLU A 393 11.52 -31.25 -26.80
N HIS A 394 10.65 -31.14 -27.81
CA HIS A 394 11.04 -31.34 -29.21
C HIS A 394 12.18 -30.39 -29.61
N PHE A 395 12.00 -29.08 -29.38
CA PHE A 395 13.04 -28.09 -29.67
C PHE A 395 14.27 -28.28 -28.78
N ARG A 396 14.09 -28.66 -27.51
CA ARG A 396 15.20 -28.96 -26.61
C ARG A 396 16.07 -30.11 -27.12
N SER A 397 15.47 -31.15 -27.68
CA SER A 397 16.17 -32.28 -28.31
C SER A 397 16.81 -31.85 -29.63
N MET A 398 16.04 -31.17 -30.49
CA MET A 398 16.49 -30.67 -31.80
C MET A 398 17.79 -29.86 -31.68
N PHE A 399 17.88 -28.97 -30.68
CA PHE A 399 19.05 -28.13 -30.45
C PHE A 399 20.16 -28.79 -29.62
N ARG A 400 20.03 -30.08 -29.22
CA ARG A 400 21.08 -30.85 -28.52
C ARG A 400 21.84 -31.79 -29.46
N SER A 401 21.20 -32.31 -30.50
CA SER A 401 21.78 -33.29 -31.43
C SER A 401 22.25 -32.62 -32.72
N GLN A 402 23.56 -32.67 -33.02
CA GLN A 402 24.19 -32.37 -34.32
C GLN A 402 23.89 -31.04 -35.02
N TRP A 403 23.03 -30.19 -34.48
CA TRP A 403 23.00 -28.76 -34.79
C TRP A 403 24.23 -28.14 -34.12
N THR A 404 25.38 -28.23 -34.80
CA THR A 404 26.45 -27.26 -34.55
C THR A 404 25.84 -25.87 -34.69
N GLU A 405 26.28 -24.91 -33.89
CA GLU A 405 25.85 -23.49 -33.94
C GLU A 405 26.29 -22.80 -35.26
N ASP A 406 26.29 -23.53 -36.38
CA ASP A 406 26.65 -23.09 -37.71
C ASP A 406 25.41 -22.49 -38.39
N GLN A 407 25.26 -21.17 -38.22
CA GLN A 407 24.84 -20.20 -39.24
C GLN A 407 23.51 -20.37 -40.01
N GLN A 408 22.58 -21.24 -39.62
CA GLN A 408 21.20 -21.19 -40.14
C GLN A 408 20.26 -20.47 -39.17
N ASP A 409 20.09 -19.17 -39.41
CA ASP A 409 19.09 -18.36 -38.73
C ASP A 409 17.66 -18.66 -39.21
N VAL A 410 17.49 -19.52 -40.22
CA VAL A 410 16.21 -19.82 -40.88
C VAL A 410 15.94 -21.32 -40.89
N ILE A 411 14.78 -21.73 -40.37
CA ILE A 411 14.26 -23.09 -40.49
C ILE A 411 13.04 -23.09 -41.39
N GLU A 412 13.06 -23.86 -42.47
CA GLU A 412 11.91 -24.01 -43.37
C GLU A 412 10.94 -25.09 -42.84
N ILE A 413 9.65 -24.74 -42.81
CA ILE A 413 8.56 -25.64 -42.43
C ILE A 413 7.60 -25.71 -43.61
N GLY A 414 7.51 -26.90 -44.22
CA GLY A 414 6.58 -27.17 -45.31
C GLY A 414 5.40 -28.07 -44.93
N GLN A 415 5.34 -28.55 -43.69
CA GLN A 415 4.37 -29.57 -43.24
C GLN A 415 3.08 -28.97 -42.68
N PHE A 416 3.14 -27.72 -42.22
CA PHE A 416 2.03 -27.04 -41.54
C PHE A 416 1.78 -25.68 -42.19
N SER A 417 0.53 -25.23 -42.16
CA SER A 417 0.19 -23.90 -42.65
C SER A 417 0.74 -22.81 -41.71
N TYR A 418 0.98 -21.63 -42.27
CA TYR A 418 1.45 -20.49 -41.48
C TYR A 418 0.59 -20.18 -40.23
N PRO A 419 -0.76 -20.10 -40.29
CA PRO A 419 -1.59 -19.82 -39.11
C PRO A 419 -1.38 -20.86 -38.01
N VAL A 420 -1.38 -22.14 -38.35
CA VAL A 420 -1.22 -23.25 -37.39
C VAL A 420 0.14 -23.18 -36.70
N TYR A 421 1.21 -23.06 -37.49
CA TYR A 421 2.57 -23.07 -36.94
C TYR A 421 2.88 -21.80 -36.12
N ARG A 422 2.38 -20.64 -36.56
CA ARG A 422 2.49 -19.39 -35.80
C ARG A 422 1.76 -19.46 -34.47
N SER A 423 0.53 -19.98 -34.44
CA SER A 423 -0.24 -20.08 -33.19
C SER A 423 0.39 -21.06 -32.19
N PHE A 424 1.01 -22.15 -32.68
CA PHE A 424 1.83 -23.02 -31.83
C PHE A 424 3.03 -22.30 -31.23
N LEU A 425 3.80 -21.57 -32.04
CA LEU A 425 4.96 -20.81 -31.53
C LEU A 425 4.52 -19.71 -30.57
N GLN A 426 3.41 -19.01 -30.85
CA GLN A 426 2.84 -17.98 -29.98
C GLN A 426 2.45 -18.57 -28.62
N PHE A 427 1.83 -19.75 -28.59
CA PHE A 427 1.46 -20.44 -27.36
C PHE A 427 2.67 -20.68 -26.42
N LEU A 428 3.86 -20.97 -26.98
CA LEU A 428 5.07 -21.15 -26.17
C LEU A 428 5.47 -19.88 -25.40
N TYR A 429 5.05 -18.71 -25.88
CA TYR A 429 5.32 -17.39 -25.30
C TYR A 429 4.18 -16.86 -24.42
N THR A 430 2.94 -17.24 -24.71
CA THR A 430 1.75 -16.55 -24.16
C THR A 430 0.84 -17.42 -23.31
N ASP A 431 1.00 -18.75 -23.34
CA ASP A 431 0.06 -19.74 -22.78
C ASP A 431 -1.36 -19.67 -23.41
N ALA A 432 -1.51 -18.98 -24.54
CA ALA A 432 -2.79 -18.80 -25.24
C ALA A 432 -2.69 -19.23 -26.71
N VAL A 433 -3.74 -19.87 -27.21
CA VAL A 433 -3.87 -20.26 -28.62
C VAL A 433 -4.88 -19.32 -29.27
N GLU A 434 -4.42 -18.57 -30.27
CA GLU A 434 -5.26 -17.73 -31.12
C GLU A 434 -5.27 -18.32 -32.52
N LEU A 435 -6.31 -19.11 -32.84
CA LEU A 435 -6.47 -19.74 -34.15
C LEU A 435 -7.97 -19.91 -34.46
N PRO A 436 -8.43 -19.67 -35.70
CA PRO A 436 -9.81 -19.93 -36.10
C PRO A 436 -10.18 -21.42 -35.92
N PRO A 437 -11.44 -21.74 -35.58
CA PRO A 437 -11.88 -23.13 -35.39
C PRO A 437 -11.63 -24.04 -36.60
N GLU A 438 -11.74 -23.50 -37.82
CA GLU A 438 -11.48 -24.21 -39.07
C GLU A 438 -10.03 -24.74 -39.20
N ASP A 439 -9.06 -24.07 -38.57
CA ASP A 439 -7.64 -24.44 -38.65
C ASP A 439 -7.17 -25.25 -37.42
N ALA A 440 -8.03 -25.42 -36.40
CA ALA A 440 -7.68 -26.07 -35.13
C ALA A 440 -7.24 -27.54 -35.28
N ILE A 441 -7.67 -28.23 -36.34
CA ILE A 441 -7.25 -29.60 -36.65
C ILE A 441 -5.73 -29.67 -36.86
N GLY A 442 -5.14 -28.66 -37.52
CA GLY A 442 -3.69 -28.63 -37.76
C GLY A 442 -2.85 -28.55 -36.49
N LEU A 443 -3.41 -28.04 -35.38
CA LEU A 443 -2.72 -28.04 -34.09
C LEU A 443 -2.70 -29.44 -33.44
N LEU A 444 -3.72 -30.27 -33.69
CA LEU A 444 -3.75 -31.65 -33.20
C LEU A 444 -2.68 -32.50 -33.89
N ASP A 445 -2.50 -32.30 -35.20
CA ASP A 445 -1.46 -32.97 -36.00
C ASP A 445 -0.04 -32.52 -35.59
N LEU A 446 0.10 -31.32 -35.04
CA LEU A 446 1.37 -30.79 -34.54
C LEU A 446 1.69 -31.28 -33.12
N ALA A 447 0.66 -31.66 -32.34
CA ALA A 447 0.80 -32.12 -30.96
C ALA A 447 1.11 -33.63 -30.83
N THR A 448 1.01 -34.39 -31.92
CA THR A 448 1.44 -35.80 -32.02
C THR A 448 2.92 -35.91 -32.36
#